data_AF-A0A0B7BVG0-F1
#
_entry.id   AF-A0A0B7BVG0-F1
#
_cell.length_a   1.000
_cell.length_b   1.000
_cell.length_c   1.000
_cell.angle_alpha   90.00
_cell.angle_beta   90.00
_cell.angle_gamma   90.00
#
_symmetry.space_group_name_H-M   'P 1'
#
loop_
_entity.id
_entity.type
_entity.pdbx_description
1 polymer ?
#
loop_
_entity_poly.entity_id
_entity_poly.type
_entity_poly.pdbx_seq_one_letter_code
_entity_poly.pdbx_strand_id
1 'polypeptide(L)'
;TVTARLNPGNITVLNGVVHQIDQLLGFVYKTAIEEIGIDPVTQNFEQLINAARKDLQNYLTSSNGVTVFAPINQAMYAIVNIYPNYINNQSLINMVLEMSLLQLGLSVDLMGYNAGYEAYTTVVSRYNGRLIKVYSEGNDTWVEGGYVQARVIKPDIGVTNGVVHQIDAVFGIPTRDIPYTIFCKDWLMSTYIQMKYLGLDQYMRDPILVKNQPCSVSGITAIGSGVPNTGAGLGQGNTYTELCGQGITRCE
;
A
#
# COMPACT_ATOMS: atom_id res chain seq x y z
N THR A 1 -7.34 -17.81 -5.18
CA THR A 1 -7.36 -18.87 -4.14
C THR A 1 -7.41 -18.24 -2.76
N VAL A 2 -8.20 -18.77 -1.82
CA VAL A 2 -8.04 -18.43 -0.39
C VAL A 2 -6.96 -19.35 0.16
N THR A 3 -5.88 -18.80 0.69
CA THR A 3 -4.79 -19.57 1.30
C THR A 3 -4.98 -19.60 2.81
N ALA A 4 -4.88 -20.78 3.41
CA ALA A 4 -4.88 -20.97 4.85
C ALA A 4 -3.61 -21.74 5.22
N ARG A 5 -2.95 -21.35 6.31
CA ARG A 5 -1.75 -22.02 6.80
C ARG A 5 -2.15 -23.21 7.69
N LEU A 6 -1.38 -24.28 7.58
CA LEU A 6 -1.49 -25.43 8.47
C LEU A 6 -0.72 -25.12 9.76
N ASN A 7 -1.40 -25.12 10.91
CA ASN A 7 -0.78 -25.12 12.24
C ASN A 7 -0.76 -26.59 12.75
N PRO A 8 0.20 -27.01 13.62
CA PRO A 8 0.79 -28.36 13.64
C PRO A 8 -0.16 -29.43 13.10
N GLY A 9 0.06 -29.79 11.83
CA GLY A 9 -0.88 -30.54 11.02
C GLY A 9 -0.69 -32.04 11.09
N ASN A 10 -1.77 -32.75 10.79
CA ASN A 10 -1.87 -34.20 10.57
C ASN A 10 -2.10 -35.01 11.85
N ILE A 11 -3.24 -34.80 12.50
CA ILE A 11 -3.72 -35.69 13.55
C ILE A 11 -4.42 -36.87 12.88
N THR A 12 -3.78 -38.04 12.86
CA THR A 12 -4.39 -39.27 12.37
C THR A 12 -5.48 -39.75 13.34
N VAL A 13 -6.65 -40.04 12.78
CA VAL A 13 -7.78 -40.67 13.47
C VAL A 13 -8.14 -41.97 12.75
N LEU A 14 -8.94 -42.84 13.37
CA LEU A 14 -9.28 -44.17 12.83
C LEU A 14 -9.83 -44.13 11.39
N ASN A 15 -10.49 -43.03 11.02
CA ASN A 15 -11.19 -42.84 9.76
C ASN A 15 -10.67 -41.66 8.93
N GLY A 16 -9.46 -41.14 9.18
CA GLY A 16 -8.92 -40.04 8.37
C GLY A 16 -7.81 -39.24 9.04
N VAL A 17 -7.66 -37.99 8.58
CA VAL A 17 -6.65 -37.06 9.05
C VAL A 17 -7.30 -35.72 9.32
N VAL A 18 -7.00 -35.11 10.47
CA VAL A 18 -7.43 -33.75 10.81
C VAL A 18 -6.26 -32.80 10.58
N HIS A 19 -6.54 -31.73 9.85
CA HIS A 19 -5.63 -30.62 9.61
C HIS A 19 -6.20 -29.37 10.29
N GLN A 20 -5.44 -28.74 11.19
CA GLN A 20 -5.81 -27.44 11.73
C GLN A 20 -5.38 -26.35 10.74
N ILE A 21 -6.34 -25.55 10.30
CA ILE A 21 -6.12 -24.37 9.48
C ILE A 21 -6.35 -23.11 10.32
N ASP A 22 -5.58 -22.07 10.04
CA ASP A 22 -5.68 -20.78 10.71
C ASP A 22 -6.80 -19.87 10.17
N GLN A 23 -7.39 -20.22 9.02
CA GLN A 23 -8.43 -19.44 8.35
C GLN A 23 -9.51 -20.31 7.72
N LEU A 24 -10.74 -19.81 7.68
CA LEU A 24 -11.86 -20.46 6.99
C LEU A 24 -11.59 -20.46 5.47
N LEU A 25 -11.76 -21.63 4.84
CA LEU A 25 -11.70 -21.72 3.38
C LEU A 25 -12.95 -21.07 2.79
N GLY A 26 -12.79 -19.86 2.27
CA GLY A 26 -13.82 -19.16 1.52
C GLY A 26 -13.95 -19.67 0.08
N PHE A 27 -15.16 -19.65 -0.46
CA PHE A 27 -15.38 -19.91 -1.88
C PHE A 27 -14.99 -18.68 -2.70
N VAL A 28 -14.13 -18.87 -3.70
CA VAL A 28 -13.76 -17.83 -4.66
C VAL A 28 -14.76 -17.87 -5.82
N TYR A 29 -15.65 -16.88 -5.90
CA TYR A 29 -16.69 -16.82 -6.95
C TYR A 29 -16.76 -15.48 -7.69
N LYS A 30 -16.00 -14.47 -7.26
CA LYS A 30 -15.94 -13.15 -7.88
C LYS A 30 -14.70 -13.01 -8.77
N THR A 31 -14.85 -12.29 -9.87
CA THR A 31 -13.73 -11.84 -10.71
C THR A 31 -12.96 -10.69 -10.04
N ALA A 32 -11.76 -10.37 -10.55
CA ALA A 32 -10.95 -9.25 -10.06
C ALA A 32 -11.72 -7.91 -10.06
N ILE A 33 -12.45 -7.62 -11.14
CA ILE A 33 -13.25 -6.39 -11.26
C ILE A 33 -14.40 -6.36 -10.24
N GLU A 34 -15.11 -7.47 -10.07
CA GLU A 34 -16.22 -7.55 -9.13
C GLU A 34 -15.75 -7.44 -7.67
N GLU A 35 -14.63 -8.07 -7.32
CA GLU A 35 -14.06 -7.94 -5.98
C GLU A 35 -13.63 -6.50 -5.70
N ILE A 36 -12.96 -5.83 -6.66
CA ILE A 36 -12.53 -4.43 -6.51
C ILE A 36 -13.73 -3.48 -6.37
N GLY A 37 -14.78 -3.66 -7.19
CA GLY A 37 -15.94 -2.77 -7.22
C GLY A 37 -16.89 -2.95 -6.03
N ILE A 38 -16.98 -4.15 -5.46
CA ILE A 38 -17.87 -4.44 -4.32
C ILE A 38 -17.18 -4.19 -2.98
N ASP A 39 -15.85 -4.34 -2.90
CA ASP A 39 -15.13 -4.12 -1.65
C ASP A 39 -15.17 -2.63 -1.26
N PRO A 40 -15.77 -2.27 -0.10
CA PRO A 40 -15.87 -0.89 0.36
C PRO A 40 -14.51 -0.23 0.59
N VAL A 41 -13.42 -0.99 0.66
CA VAL A 41 -12.05 -0.50 0.80
C VAL A 41 -11.45 -0.05 -0.54
N THR A 42 -11.86 -0.63 -1.67
CA THR A 42 -11.25 -0.37 -3.00
C THR A 42 -12.20 0.17 -4.06
N GLN A 43 -13.50 0.27 -3.79
CA GLN A 43 -14.51 0.70 -4.76
C GLN A 43 -14.17 1.98 -5.56
N ASN A 44 -13.42 2.93 -4.99
CA ASN A 44 -13.05 4.16 -5.72
C ASN A 44 -12.06 3.90 -6.87
N PHE A 45 -11.32 2.79 -6.81
CA PHE A 45 -10.42 2.38 -7.89
C PHE A 45 -11.21 1.93 -9.13
N GLU A 46 -12.45 1.45 -8.97
CA GLU A 46 -13.33 1.05 -10.07
C GLU A 46 -13.57 2.20 -11.06
N GLN A 47 -13.69 3.45 -10.57
CA GLN A 47 -13.87 4.61 -11.45
C GLN A 47 -12.70 4.80 -12.41
N LEU A 48 -11.47 4.58 -11.92
CA LEU A 48 -10.26 4.65 -12.75
C LEU A 48 -10.25 3.51 -13.78
N ILE A 49 -10.63 2.29 -13.37
CA ILE A 49 -10.74 1.13 -14.27
C ILE A 49 -11.75 1.41 -15.39
N ASN A 50 -12.92 1.93 -15.05
CA ASN A 50 -14.00 2.22 -16.00
C ASN A 50 -13.62 3.33 -16.99
N ALA A 51 -12.80 4.29 -16.58
CA ALA A 51 -12.27 5.36 -17.42
C ALA A 51 -11.03 4.94 -18.25
N ALA A 52 -10.42 3.79 -17.97
CA ALA A 52 -9.25 3.33 -18.69
C ALA A 52 -9.58 2.87 -20.12
N ARG A 53 -8.56 2.76 -20.96
CA ARG A 53 -8.69 2.22 -22.32
C ARG A 53 -9.22 0.78 -22.31
N LYS A 54 -9.94 0.41 -23.38
CA LYS A 54 -10.66 -0.88 -23.44
C LYS A 54 -9.79 -2.12 -23.40
N ASP A 55 -8.55 -2.09 -23.91
CA ASP A 55 -7.65 -3.24 -23.80
C ASP A 55 -7.24 -3.53 -22.34
N LEU A 56 -7.16 -2.52 -21.47
CA LEU A 56 -6.88 -2.72 -20.05
C LEU A 56 -8.10 -3.25 -19.29
N GLN A 57 -9.30 -2.76 -19.64
CA GLN A 57 -10.53 -3.33 -19.10
C GLN A 57 -10.65 -4.81 -19.48
N ASN A 58 -10.42 -5.14 -20.76
CA ASN A 58 -10.45 -6.52 -21.24
C ASN A 58 -9.37 -7.40 -20.58
N TYR A 59 -8.23 -6.81 -20.23
CA TYR A 59 -7.15 -7.50 -19.52
C TYR A 59 -7.60 -8.00 -18.15
N LEU A 60 -8.31 -7.15 -17.39
CA LEU A 60 -8.87 -7.50 -16.07
C LEU A 60 -9.97 -8.57 -16.16
N THR A 61 -10.60 -8.74 -17.32
CA THR A 61 -11.60 -9.79 -17.58
C THR A 61 -11.01 -11.05 -18.20
N SER A 62 -9.67 -11.16 -18.30
CA SER A 62 -9.02 -12.38 -18.77
C SER A 62 -9.47 -13.58 -17.94
N SER A 63 -9.53 -14.77 -18.53
CA SER A 63 -10.06 -15.97 -17.87
C SER A 63 -9.20 -16.46 -16.70
N ASN A 64 -7.89 -16.18 -16.72
CA ASN A 64 -6.96 -16.54 -15.66
C ASN A 64 -5.70 -15.66 -15.72
N GLY A 65 -4.89 -15.69 -14.65
CA GLY A 65 -3.56 -15.08 -14.59
C GLY A 65 -3.57 -13.58 -14.37
N VAL A 66 -4.69 -13.00 -13.94
CA VAL A 66 -4.76 -11.57 -13.58
C VAL A 66 -4.15 -11.38 -12.19
N THR A 67 -3.14 -10.52 -12.07
CA THR A 67 -2.67 -10.05 -10.76
C THR A 67 -2.72 -8.54 -10.75
N VAL A 68 -3.44 -7.97 -9.78
CA VAL A 68 -3.68 -6.53 -9.67
C VAL A 68 -3.39 -6.01 -8.27
N PHE A 69 -2.62 -4.93 -8.20
CA PHE A 69 -2.43 -4.11 -7.01
C PHE A 69 -3.49 -3.02 -6.99
N ALA A 70 -4.53 -3.22 -6.16
CA ALA A 70 -5.68 -2.33 -6.03
C ALA A 70 -5.42 -1.31 -4.91
N PRO A 71 -5.32 0.00 -5.22
CA PRO A 71 -5.22 1.01 -4.19
C PRO A 71 -6.49 1.15 -3.38
N ILE A 72 -6.35 1.31 -2.06
CA ILE A 72 -7.50 1.60 -1.18
C ILE A 72 -8.06 3.00 -1.45
N ASN A 73 -9.31 3.24 -1.05
CA ASN A 73 -10.01 4.50 -1.25
C ASN A 73 -9.23 5.71 -0.73
N GLN A 74 -8.54 5.57 0.41
CA GLN A 74 -7.70 6.62 0.97
C GLN A 74 -6.53 7.02 0.04
N ALA A 75 -5.91 6.06 -0.64
CA ALA A 75 -4.88 6.31 -1.65
C ALA A 75 -5.47 7.04 -2.86
N MET A 76 -6.66 6.59 -3.31
CA MET A 76 -7.37 7.23 -4.42
C MET A 76 -7.76 8.68 -4.11
N TYR A 77 -8.21 8.97 -2.88
CA TYR A 77 -8.50 10.34 -2.44
C TYR A 77 -7.25 11.22 -2.39
N ALA A 78 -6.09 10.66 -2.02
CA ALA A 78 -4.84 11.41 -2.00
C ALA A 78 -4.48 11.94 -3.40
N ILE A 79 -4.74 11.16 -4.46
CA ILE A 79 -4.54 11.63 -5.84
C ILE A 79 -5.42 12.84 -6.16
N VAL A 80 -6.70 12.82 -5.78
CA VAL A 80 -7.64 13.90 -6.13
C VAL A 80 -7.17 15.25 -5.61
N ASN A 81 -6.49 15.28 -4.47
CA ASN A 81 -5.95 16.53 -3.90
C ASN A 81 -4.79 17.12 -4.72
N ILE A 82 -4.10 16.28 -5.51
CA ILE A 82 -2.91 16.66 -6.29
C ILE A 82 -3.29 16.87 -7.76
N TYR A 83 -4.16 15.99 -8.26
CA TYR A 83 -4.67 15.98 -9.61
C TYR A 83 -6.21 15.94 -9.56
N PRO A 84 -6.89 17.06 -9.28
CA PRO A 84 -8.35 17.11 -9.17
C PRO A 84 -9.08 16.59 -10.41
N ASN A 85 -8.45 16.72 -11.58
CA ASN A 85 -9.00 16.31 -12.87
C ASN A 85 -8.28 15.09 -13.46
N TYR A 86 -7.65 14.24 -12.63
CA TYR A 86 -6.89 13.07 -13.11
C TYR A 86 -7.72 12.16 -14.02
N ILE A 87 -9.04 12.07 -13.77
CA ILE A 87 -9.98 11.23 -14.54
C ILE A 87 -10.18 11.70 -16.00
N ASN A 88 -9.81 12.95 -16.31
CA ASN A 88 -9.83 13.47 -17.69
C ASN A 88 -8.50 13.27 -18.41
N ASN A 89 -7.45 12.83 -17.70
CA ASN A 89 -6.14 12.57 -18.27
C ASN A 89 -5.99 11.08 -18.58
N GLN A 90 -6.36 10.70 -19.80
CA GLN A 90 -6.29 9.31 -20.26
C GLN A 90 -4.89 8.69 -20.13
N SER A 91 -3.84 9.49 -20.35
CA SER A 91 -2.45 9.00 -20.21
C SER A 91 -2.14 8.64 -18.77
N LEU A 92 -2.61 9.44 -17.81
CA LEU A 92 -2.40 9.19 -16.38
C LEU A 92 -3.20 7.97 -15.91
N ILE A 93 -4.48 7.89 -16.28
CA ILE A 93 -5.35 6.75 -15.96
C ILE A 93 -4.74 5.43 -16.46
N ASN A 94 -4.34 5.41 -17.74
CA ASN A 94 -3.76 4.20 -18.33
C ASN A 94 -2.42 3.84 -17.69
N MET A 95 -1.57 4.83 -17.43
CA MET A 95 -0.27 4.61 -16.78
C MET A 95 -0.41 4.04 -15.37
N VAL A 96 -1.35 4.56 -14.57
CA VAL A 96 -1.67 4.02 -13.24
C VAL A 96 -2.15 2.58 -13.34
N LEU A 97 -3.15 2.31 -14.20
CA LEU A 97 -3.72 0.97 -14.31
C LEU A 97 -2.70 -0.05 -14.86
N GLU A 98 -1.88 0.33 -15.84
CA GLU A 98 -0.81 -0.52 -16.36
C GLU A 98 0.28 -0.82 -15.33
N MET A 99 0.60 0.14 -14.45
CA MET A 99 1.56 -0.12 -13.37
C MET A 99 0.94 -0.97 -12.25
N SER A 100 -0.35 -0.84 -11.98
CA SER A 100 -1.07 -1.68 -11.01
C SER A 100 -1.27 -3.13 -11.48
N LEU A 101 -1.12 -3.43 -12.77
CA LEU A 101 -1.28 -4.76 -13.34
C LEU A 101 0.06 -5.45 -13.55
N LEU A 102 0.17 -6.73 -13.19
CA LEU A 102 1.27 -7.58 -13.65
C LEU A 102 0.99 -8.13 -15.04
N GLN A 103 2.04 -8.59 -15.74
CA GLN A 103 1.88 -9.38 -16.97
C GLN A 103 1.12 -10.69 -16.70
N LEU A 104 0.32 -11.16 -17.67
CA LEU A 104 -0.59 -12.30 -17.46
C LEU A 104 0.18 -13.53 -17.04
N GLY A 105 -0.35 -14.23 -16.05
CA GLY A 105 0.26 -15.45 -15.51
C GLY A 105 1.37 -15.19 -14.49
N LEU A 106 1.80 -13.94 -14.30
CA LEU A 106 2.68 -13.57 -13.19
C LEU A 106 1.84 -13.30 -11.94
N SER A 107 2.31 -13.81 -10.81
CA SER A 107 1.78 -13.52 -9.49
C SER A 107 2.91 -13.47 -8.48
N VAL A 108 2.63 -12.92 -7.30
CA VAL A 108 3.56 -12.92 -6.17
C VAL A 108 2.77 -13.27 -4.92
N ASP A 109 3.28 -14.21 -4.13
CA ASP A 109 2.74 -14.52 -2.79
C ASP A 109 3.26 -13.46 -1.81
N LEU A 110 2.36 -12.63 -1.29
CA LEU A 110 2.68 -11.55 -0.35
C LEU A 110 2.31 -11.89 1.09
N MET A 111 1.40 -12.84 1.30
CA MET A 111 1.00 -13.29 2.64
C MET A 111 2.12 -14.11 3.29
N GLY A 112 2.81 -14.95 2.53
CA GLY A 112 3.98 -15.71 2.97
C GLY A 112 5.31 -14.96 2.88
N TYR A 113 5.30 -13.73 2.32
CA TYR A 113 6.53 -13.00 2.05
C TYR A 113 7.22 -12.56 3.35
N ASN A 114 8.38 -13.14 3.61
CA ASN A 114 9.28 -12.72 4.68
C ASN A 114 10.71 -12.76 4.13
N ALA A 115 11.19 -11.59 3.71
CA ALA A 115 12.54 -11.45 3.19
C ALA A 115 13.45 -10.90 4.30
N GLY A 116 14.71 -11.35 4.29
CA GLY A 116 15.73 -10.82 5.20
C GLY A 116 16.00 -9.33 4.97
N TYR A 117 16.81 -8.74 5.85
CA TYR A 117 17.22 -7.34 5.72
C TYR A 117 17.81 -7.06 4.33
N GLU A 118 17.34 -5.99 3.67
CA GLU A 118 17.68 -5.57 2.30
C GLU A 118 17.31 -6.55 1.17
N ALA A 119 16.69 -7.69 1.47
CA ALA A 119 16.24 -8.62 0.44
C ALA A 119 14.95 -8.11 -0.22
N TYR A 120 14.90 -8.22 -1.55
CA TYR A 120 13.74 -7.86 -2.34
C TYR A 120 13.54 -8.83 -3.50
N THR A 121 12.30 -8.94 -3.94
CA THR A 121 11.90 -9.66 -5.16
C THR A 121 11.38 -8.65 -6.17
N THR A 122 11.53 -8.91 -7.46
CA THR A 122 10.95 -8.07 -8.52
C THR A 122 9.97 -8.85 -9.36
N VAL A 123 8.84 -8.22 -9.68
CA VAL A 123 7.85 -8.73 -10.64
C VAL A 123 7.61 -7.71 -11.75
N VAL A 124 7.17 -8.18 -12.91
CA VAL A 124 7.05 -7.36 -14.11
C VAL A 124 5.63 -6.81 -14.24
N SER A 125 5.49 -5.49 -14.20
CA SER A 125 4.22 -4.81 -14.49
C SER A 125 3.91 -4.81 -15.98
N ARG A 126 2.65 -4.56 -16.30
CA ARG A 126 2.18 -4.41 -17.69
C ARG A 126 2.71 -3.11 -18.33
N TYR A 127 3.02 -2.09 -17.52
CA TYR A 127 3.53 -0.81 -18.00
C TYR A 127 4.95 -0.93 -18.55
N ASN A 128 5.08 -1.24 -19.85
CA ASN A 128 6.35 -1.37 -20.58
C ASN A 128 7.38 -2.29 -19.88
N GLY A 129 6.90 -3.30 -19.15
CA GLY A 129 7.76 -4.23 -18.41
C GLY A 129 8.50 -3.60 -17.22
N ARG A 130 8.05 -2.46 -16.69
CA ARG A 130 8.64 -1.86 -15.48
C ARG A 130 8.52 -2.81 -14.30
N LEU A 131 9.56 -2.86 -13.49
CA LEU A 131 9.61 -3.72 -12.32
C LEU A 131 8.83 -3.10 -11.15
N ILE A 132 8.08 -3.94 -10.46
CA ILE A 132 7.59 -3.69 -9.12
C ILE A 132 8.50 -4.45 -8.16
N LYS A 133 9.08 -3.73 -7.20
CA LYS A 133 9.86 -4.35 -6.13
C LYS A 133 8.94 -4.76 -5.00
N VAL A 134 9.21 -5.89 -4.38
CA VAL A 134 8.55 -6.40 -3.18
C VAL A 134 9.63 -6.58 -2.13
N TYR A 135 9.42 -6.08 -0.92
CA TYR A 135 10.38 -6.17 0.18
C TYR A 135 9.65 -6.13 1.52
N SER A 136 10.36 -6.52 2.58
CA SER A 136 9.86 -6.43 3.96
C SER A 136 10.52 -5.24 4.65
N GLU A 137 9.73 -4.41 5.33
CA GLU A 137 10.22 -3.34 6.22
C GLU A 137 9.51 -3.49 7.55
N GLY A 138 10.26 -3.90 8.59
CA GLY A 138 9.67 -4.30 9.88
C GLY A 138 8.83 -5.56 9.75
N ASN A 139 7.60 -5.52 10.28
CA ASN A 139 6.63 -6.62 10.18
C ASN A 139 5.70 -6.51 8.97
N ASP A 140 5.89 -5.48 8.12
CA ASP A 140 5.02 -5.21 6.98
C ASP A 140 5.68 -5.58 5.65
N THR A 141 4.85 -6.05 4.72
CA THR A 141 5.22 -6.24 3.32
C THR A 141 4.95 -4.95 2.55
N TRP A 142 5.94 -4.53 1.77
CA TRP A 142 5.90 -3.33 0.94
C TRP A 142 6.10 -3.67 -0.52
N VAL A 143 5.48 -2.87 -1.37
CA VAL A 143 5.66 -2.92 -2.82
C VAL A 143 5.98 -1.54 -3.37
N GLU A 144 6.91 -1.47 -4.31
CA GLU A 144 7.33 -0.21 -4.93
C GLU A 144 7.12 -0.28 -6.44
N GLY A 145 6.24 0.57 -6.96
CA GLY A 145 5.92 0.68 -8.37
C GLY A 145 5.97 2.13 -8.82
N GLY A 146 6.72 2.41 -9.90
CA GLY A 146 6.89 3.78 -10.41
C GLY A 146 7.49 4.74 -9.39
N TYR A 147 8.44 4.28 -8.57
CA TYR A 147 9.09 5.03 -7.49
C TYR A 147 8.19 5.40 -6.31
N VAL A 148 6.97 4.86 -6.25
CA VAL A 148 6.06 5.05 -5.11
C VAL A 148 6.03 3.77 -4.28
N GLN A 149 6.36 3.92 -3.01
CA GLN A 149 6.28 2.84 -2.02
C GLN A 149 4.85 2.76 -1.48
N ALA A 150 4.30 1.55 -1.50
CA ALA A 150 2.96 1.24 -1.00
C ALA A 150 3.06 0.08 -0.01
N ARG A 151 2.44 0.22 1.15
CA ARG A 151 2.27 -0.88 2.09
C ARG A 151 1.17 -1.79 1.59
N VAL A 152 1.38 -3.09 1.70
CA VAL A 152 0.36 -4.09 1.40
C VAL A 152 -0.60 -4.18 2.58
N ILE A 153 -1.84 -3.76 2.37
CA ILE A 153 -2.89 -3.75 3.39
C ILE A 153 -3.54 -5.12 3.51
N LYS A 154 -3.86 -5.73 2.37
CA LYS A 154 -4.45 -7.06 2.31
C LYS A 154 -3.86 -7.82 1.13
N PRO A 155 -2.92 -8.75 1.38
CA PRO A 155 -2.32 -9.57 0.34
C PRO A 155 -3.25 -10.70 -0.10
N ASP A 156 -2.96 -11.24 -1.29
CA ASP A 156 -3.39 -12.55 -1.79
C ASP A 156 -4.89 -12.82 -1.76
N ILE A 157 -5.70 -11.81 -2.12
CA ILE A 157 -7.15 -11.97 -2.26
C ILE A 157 -7.43 -12.79 -3.52
N GLY A 158 -7.83 -14.04 -3.32
CA GLY A 158 -8.19 -14.93 -4.40
C GLY A 158 -9.45 -14.50 -5.15
N VAL A 159 -9.35 -14.37 -6.46
CA VAL A 159 -10.48 -14.14 -7.38
C VAL A 159 -10.53 -15.23 -8.44
N THR A 160 -11.66 -15.39 -9.14
CA THR A 160 -11.90 -16.51 -10.07
C THR A 160 -10.92 -16.54 -11.24
N ASN A 161 -10.40 -15.37 -11.61
CA ASN A 161 -9.47 -15.20 -12.71
C ASN A 161 -8.05 -14.78 -12.28
N GLY A 162 -7.72 -14.86 -10.98
CA GLY A 162 -6.41 -14.43 -10.50
C GLY A 162 -6.31 -14.04 -9.02
N VAL A 163 -5.56 -12.97 -8.74
CA VAL A 163 -5.25 -12.47 -7.40
C VAL A 163 -5.32 -10.94 -7.35
N VAL A 164 -5.88 -10.41 -6.26
CA VAL A 164 -5.90 -8.97 -5.94
C VAL A 164 -5.06 -8.74 -4.68
N HIS A 165 -4.21 -7.71 -4.68
CA HIS A 165 -3.50 -7.24 -3.50
C HIS A 165 -3.93 -5.80 -3.22
N GLN A 166 -4.42 -5.52 -2.01
CA GLN A 166 -4.78 -4.16 -1.61
C GLN A 166 -3.56 -3.41 -1.12
N ILE A 167 -3.35 -2.21 -1.63
CA ILE A 167 -2.20 -1.36 -1.29
C ILE A 167 -2.65 0.05 -0.89
N ASP A 168 -1.84 0.73 -0.08
CA ASP A 168 -2.20 2.05 0.44
C ASP A 168 -1.67 3.24 -0.35
N ALA A 169 -1.07 3.03 -1.51
CA ALA A 169 -0.63 4.10 -2.39
C ALA A 169 -0.97 3.77 -3.85
N VAL A 170 -0.84 4.76 -4.72
CA VAL A 170 -1.02 4.57 -6.17
C VAL A 170 0.32 4.66 -6.87
N PHE A 171 0.67 3.62 -7.62
CA PHE A 171 1.95 3.56 -8.30
C PHE A 171 2.12 4.70 -9.31
N GLY A 172 3.34 5.26 -9.32
CA GLY A 172 3.72 6.35 -10.22
C GLY A 172 3.25 7.74 -9.83
N ILE A 173 2.42 7.90 -8.80
CA ILE A 173 1.96 9.21 -8.32
C ILE A 173 2.39 9.43 -6.86
N PRO A 174 3.44 10.22 -6.60
CA PRO A 174 3.83 10.56 -5.23
C PRO A 174 2.77 11.48 -4.59
N THR A 175 2.41 11.18 -3.33
CA THR A 175 1.36 11.88 -2.57
C THR A 175 1.86 12.56 -1.30
N ARG A 176 3.19 12.69 -1.16
CA ARG A 176 3.87 13.31 -0.03
C ARG A 176 4.97 14.25 -0.54
N ASP A 177 5.15 15.38 0.13
CA ASP A 177 6.32 16.24 -0.06
C ASP A 177 7.58 15.63 0.58
N ILE A 178 8.72 16.28 0.34
CA ILE A 178 10.01 15.84 0.91
C ILE A 178 9.96 15.84 2.44
N PRO A 179 9.55 16.93 3.13
CA PRO A 179 9.50 16.94 4.59
C PRO A 179 8.68 15.80 5.19
N TYR A 180 7.50 15.54 4.64
CA TYR A 180 6.59 14.52 5.14
C TYR A 180 7.06 13.11 4.78
N THR A 181 7.74 12.93 3.64
CA THR A 181 8.38 11.65 3.30
C THR A 181 9.49 11.29 4.27
N ILE A 182 10.34 12.26 4.65
CA ILE A 182 11.39 12.09 5.65
C ILE A 182 10.77 11.78 7.02
N PHE A 183 9.74 12.53 7.43
CA PHE A 183 8.98 12.27 8.65
C PHE A 183 8.39 10.85 8.67
N CYS A 184 7.98 10.34 7.51
CA CYS A 184 7.36 9.02 7.43
C CYS A 184 8.32 7.84 7.60
N LYS A 185 9.65 8.05 7.62
CA LYS A 185 10.65 6.97 7.76
C LYS A 185 11.31 7.01 9.13
N ASP A 186 11.25 5.88 9.87
CA ASP A 186 11.73 5.81 11.25
C ASP A 186 13.22 6.16 11.36
N TRP A 187 14.02 5.64 10.43
CA TRP A 187 15.46 5.89 10.36
C TRP A 187 15.84 7.32 9.92
N LEU A 188 14.86 8.13 9.48
CA LEU A 188 15.06 9.53 9.09
C LEU A 188 14.54 10.53 10.12
N MET A 189 14.07 10.08 11.28
CA MET A 189 13.48 10.97 12.28
C MET A 189 14.44 12.07 12.76
N SER A 190 15.72 11.73 13.00
CA SER A 190 16.74 12.70 13.37
C SER A 190 16.96 13.76 12.28
N THR A 191 16.86 13.37 11.01
CA THR A 191 16.96 14.27 9.86
C THR A 191 15.76 15.22 9.81
N TYR A 192 14.55 14.71 10.05
CA TYR A 192 13.34 15.53 10.11
C TYR A 192 13.42 16.59 11.22
N ILE A 193 13.90 16.23 12.42
CA ILE A 193 14.07 17.16 13.54
C ILE A 193 15.05 18.28 13.19
N GLN A 194 16.21 17.94 12.61
CA GLN A 194 17.20 18.94 12.20
C GLN A 194 16.67 19.87 11.11
N MET A 195 15.97 19.30 10.12
CA MET A 195 15.34 20.07 9.04
C MET A 195 14.31 21.07 9.60
N LYS A 196 13.47 20.66 10.55
CA LYS A 196 12.50 21.53 11.24
C LYS A 196 13.19 22.61 12.09
N TYR A 197 14.27 22.26 12.80
CA TYR A 197 15.04 23.21 13.59
C TYR A 197 15.66 24.32 12.73
N LEU A 198 16.10 23.98 11.51
CA LEU A 198 16.64 24.93 10.54
C LEU A 198 15.57 25.68 9.74
N GLY A 199 14.28 25.37 9.95
CA GLY A 199 13.16 25.93 9.16
C GLY A 199 13.16 25.49 7.69
N LEU A 200 13.96 24.49 7.32
CA LEU A 200 14.07 23.99 5.94
C LEU A 200 12.80 23.24 5.48
N ASP A 201 12.01 22.75 6.43
CA ASP A 201 10.72 22.10 6.16
C ASP A 201 9.74 23.03 5.44
N GLN A 202 9.75 24.32 5.76
CA GLN A 202 8.90 25.33 5.11
C GLN A 202 9.31 25.58 3.66
N TYR A 203 10.61 25.51 3.37
CA TYR A 203 11.15 25.75 2.03
C TYR A 203 11.04 24.53 1.11
N MET A 204 11.04 23.32 1.67
CA MET A 204 10.95 22.06 0.92
C MET A 204 9.51 21.54 0.77
N ARG A 205 8.53 22.25 1.32
CA ARG A 205 7.11 21.93 1.14
C ARG A 205 6.69 22.21 -0.29
N ASP A 206 6.01 21.25 -0.91
CA ASP A 206 5.46 21.44 -2.25
C ASP A 206 4.25 22.40 -2.18
N PRO A 207 4.22 23.49 -2.98
CA PRO A 207 3.15 24.49 -2.93
C PRO A 207 1.83 24.01 -3.55
N ILE A 208 1.85 22.95 -4.37
CA ILE A 208 0.67 22.36 -5.02
C ILE A 208 0.03 21.31 -4.10
N LEU A 209 0.80 20.69 -3.20
CA LEU A 209 0.28 19.72 -2.24
C LEU A 209 -0.54 20.39 -1.13
N VAL A 210 -1.87 20.28 -1.26
CA VAL A 210 -2.81 20.79 -0.25
C VAL A 210 -2.80 19.92 1.01
N LYS A 211 -2.61 18.60 0.86
CA LYS A 211 -2.61 17.63 1.97
C LYS A 211 -1.70 16.44 1.66
N ASN A 212 -0.83 16.10 2.61
CA ASN A 212 -0.02 14.88 2.55
C ASN A 212 -0.86 13.64 2.88
N GLN A 213 -0.60 12.55 2.18
CA GLN A 213 -1.14 11.25 2.57
C GLN A 213 -0.50 10.82 3.90
N PRO A 214 -1.28 10.39 4.91
CA PRO A 214 -0.73 10.07 6.23
C PRO A 214 0.27 8.93 6.17
N CYS A 215 1.22 8.88 7.09
CA CYS A 215 2.20 7.81 7.16
C CYS A 215 1.54 6.45 7.42
N SER A 216 2.03 5.43 6.74
CA SER A 216 1.58 4.05 6.90
C SER A 216 2.29 3.41 8.10
N VAL A 217 1.96 3.86 9.32
CA VAL A 217 2.59 3.35 10.54
C VAL A 217 2.03 1.99 10.95
N SER A 218 2.91 1.04 11.26
CA SER A 218 2.55 -0.23 11.89
C SER A 218 2.11 0.02 13.34
N GLY A 219 0.86 -0.30 13.67
CA GLY A 219 0.43 -0.42 15.07
C GLY A 219 -0.10 0.84 15.76
N ILE A 220 -0.32 1.96 15.07
CA ILE A 220 -1.03 3.11 15.66
C ILE A 220 -2.09 3.60 14.67
N THR A 221 -3.36 3.42 15.02
CA THR A 221 -4.46 4.21 14.45
C THR A 221 -4.12 5.67 14.68
N ALA A 222 -3.82 6.42 13.61
CA ALA A 222 -3.74 7.87 13.66
C ALA A 222 -5.14 8.41 14.01
N ILE A 223 -5.42 8.55 15.30
CA ILE A 223 -6.57 9.28 15.82
C ILE A 223 -6.03 10.63 16.23
N GLY A 224 -6.33 11.67 15.44
CA GLY A 224 -6.02 13.04 15.83
C GLY A 224 -5.78 13.98 14.66
N SER A 225 -6.85 14.50 14.07
CA SER A 225 -6.82 15.76 13.34
C SER A 225 -6.60 16.90 14.35
N GLY A 226 -5.36 17.32 14.56
CA GLY A 226 -5.07 18.44 15.46
C GLY A 226 -3.61 18.85 15.38
N VAL A 227 -3.35 19.99 14.75
CA VAL A 227 -2.05 20.68 14.75
C VAL A 227 -1.64 20.98 16.20
N PRO A 228 -0.43 20.63 16.69
CA PRO A 228 0.04 21.18 17.95
C PRO A 228 0.42 22.63 17.74
N ASN A 229 -0.37 23.47 18.39
CA ASN A 229 -0.04 24.85 18.66
C ASN A 229 1.27 24.94 19.47
N THR A 230 2.16 25.80 18.99
CA THR A 230 3.06 26.68 19.76
C THR A 230 3.67 26.17 21.09
N GLY A 231 4.96 25.85 21.03
CA GLY A 231 5.95 26.16 22.09
C GLY A 231 5.90 25.32 23.38
N ALA A 232 6.88 24.43 23.55
CA ALA A 232 7.36 24.03 24.87
C ALA A 232 8.84 23.60 24.78
N GLY A 233 9.62 23.99 25.79
CA GLY A 233 11.08 24.09 25.76
C GLY A 233 11.86 22.77 25.77
N LEU A 234 13.11 22.88 25.32
CA LEU A 234 14.12 21.82 25.33
C LEU A 234 14.67 21.62 26.75
N GLY A 235 14.39 20.46 27.34
CA GLY A 235 15.11 19.93 28.50
C GLY A 235 16.21 18.97 28.06
N GLN A 236 17.44 19.18 28.55
CA GLN A 236 18.60 18.33 28.27
C GLN A 236 18.46 16.96 28.96
N GLY A 237 18.62 15.87 28.20
CA GLY A 237 18.73 14.52 28.75
C GLY A 237 18.23 13.45 27.80
N ASN A 238 19.11 12.52 27.45
CA ASN A 238 18.92 11.35 26.60
C ASN A 238 17.57 10.63 26.79
N THR A 239 16.65 10.79 25.84
CA THR A 239 15.71 9.80 25.26
C THR A 239 14.83 10.55 24.25
N TYR A 240 14.96 10.29 22.94
CA TYR A 240 14.11 10.88 21.89
C TYR A 240 12.71 10.22 21.83
N THR A 241 12.18 9.84 22.98
CA THR A 241 10.85 9.28 23.18
C THR A 241 10.19 10.14 24.23
N GLU A 242 9.45 11.15 23.77
CA GLU A 242 8.28 11.80 24.43
C GLU A 242 8.12 13.23 23.89
N LEU A 243 7.62 13.33 22.65
CA LEU A 243 6.86 14.52 22.22
C LEU A 243 5.38 14.17 21.99
N CYS A 244 5.00 12.95 22.34
CA CYS A 244 3.67 12.40 22.25
C CYS A 244 3.43 11.62 23.53
N GLY A 245 2.18 11.59 24.01
CA GLY A 245 1.82 10.80 25.19
C GLY A 245 2.40 9.38 25.16
N GLN A 246 2.65 8.82 26.34
CA GLN A 246 3.39 7.57 26.48
C GLN A 246 2.94 6.48 25.51
N GLY A 247 3.88 5.92 24.76
CA GLY A 247 3.65 4.86 23.77
C GLY A 247 3.46 5.34 22.32
N ILE A 248 3.53 6.65 22.05
CA ILE A 248 3.37 7.19 20.69
C ILE A 248 4.73 7.62 20.14
N THR A 249 5.14 7.02 19.02
CA THR A 249 6.45 7.26 18.40
C THR A 249 6.47 8.50 17.47
N ARG A 250 5.30 9.03 17.08
CA ARG A 250 5.17 10.13 16.10
C ARG A 250 3.96 11.03 16.39
N CYS A 251 4.17 12.34 16.37
CA CYS A 251 3.11 13.36 16.41
C CYS A 251 3.26 14.31 15.24
N GLU A 252 2.13 14.66 14.62
CA GLU A 252 1.98 15.85 13.79
C GLU A 252 2.21 17.12 14.61
#